data_AF-A0A7S3I4X5-F1
#
_entry.id   AF-A0A7S3I4X5-F1
#
_cell.length_a   1.000
_cell.length_b   1.000
_cell.length_c   1.000
_cell.angle_alpha   90.00
_cell.angle_beta   90.00
_cell.angle_gamma   90.00
#
_symmetry.space_group_name_H-M   'P 1'
#
loop_
_entity.id
_entity.type
_entity.pdbx_description
1 polymer ?
#
loop_
_entity_poly.entity_id
_entity_poly.type
_entity_poly.pdbx_seq_one_letter_code
_entity_poly.pdbx_strand_id
1 'polypeptide(L)'
;MRDSFVKAGRQGQHLLINLDQSAPDFKTVYTNPAFFNTEIAFNRAQWRSPDVHMPILKDGENYSANAQNSGLYYMQPEHTMQIRTTVTSEEAVQDVLSKIPCIEQFKCIIIE
;
A
#
# COMPACT_ATOMS: atom_id res chain seq x y z
N MET A 1 8.28 -3.23 0.14
CA MET A 1 6.84 -2.90 0.08
C MET A 1 6.18 -2.88 1.46
N ARG A 2 6.01 -4.02 2.15
CA ARG A 2 5.41 -4.08 3.51
C ARG A 2 5.95 -3.03 4.50
N ASP A 3 7.28 -2.97 4.63
CA ASP A 3 7.96 -1.99 5.51
C ASP A 3 7.57 -0.54 5.18
N SER A 4 7.48 -0.20 3.89
CA SER A 4 7.05 1.11 3.43
C SER A 4 5.60 1.41 3.82
N PHE A 5 4.69 0.44 3.73
CA PHE A 5 3.30 0.59 4.18
C PHE A 5 3.20 0.80 5.69
N VAL A 6 3.93 0.01 6.48
CA VAL A 6 3.95 0.13 7.95
C VAL A 6 4.51 1.50 8.35
N LYS A 7 5.62 1.93 7.76
CA LYS A 7 6.23 3.24 8.04
C LYS A 7 5.32 4.40 7.62
N ALA A 8 4.80 4.38 6.40
CA ALA A 8 3.92 5.43 5.89
C ALA A 8 2.61 5.49 6.69
N GLY A 9 2.03 4.33 7.02
CA GLY A 9 0.84 4.22 7.86
C GLY A 9 1.06 4.82 9.24
N ARG A 10 2.16 4.47 9.91
CA ARG A 10 2.51 5.04 11.23
C ARG A 10 2.77 6.54 11.20
N GLN A 11 3.43 7.03 10.16
CA GLN A 11 3.81 8.45 10.04
C GLN A 11 2.72 9.32 9.39
N GLY A 12 1.61 8.72 8.93
CA GLY A 12 0.58 9.43 8.16
C GLY A 12 1.09 10.00 6.84
N GLN A 13 2.14 9.41 6.29
CA GLN A 13 2.77 9.87 5.07
C GLN A 13 2.06 9.36 3.82
N HIS A 14 2.32 10.06 2.71
CA HIS A 14 1.94 9.62 1.38
C HIS A 14 2.90 8.52 0.91
N LEU A 15 2.39 7.30 0.69
CA LEU A 15 3.15 6.22 0.09
C LEU A 15 3.08 6.33 -1.43
N LEU A 16 4.22 6.54 -2.09
CA LEU A 16 4.34 6.50 -3.55
C LEU A 16 4.88 5.15 -4.00
N ILE A 17 4.12 4.44 -4.83
CA ILE A 17 4.57 3.27 -5.59
C ILE A 17 4.83 3.73 -7.01
N ASN A 18 6.10 3.87 -7.37
CA ASN A 18 6.50 4.22 -8.72
C ASN A 18 6.66 2.95 -9.56
N LEU A 19 5.71 2.71 -10.45
CA LEU A 19 5.80 1.75 -11.53
C LEU A 19 6.52 2.47 -12.67
N ASP A 20 7.62 1.88 -13.15
CA ASP A 20 8.31 2.41 -14.33
C ASP A 20 7.54 1.98 -15.59
N GLN A 21 8.20 1.34 -16.57
CA GLN A 21 7.54 0.82 -17.77
C GLN A 21 6.79 -0.51 -17.56
N SER A 22 6.95 -1.15 -16.40
CA SER A 22 6.26 -2.40 -16.08
C SER A 22 5.72 -2.38 -14.65
N ALA A 23 4.51 -2.90 -14.49
CA ALA A 23 3.92 -3.16 -13.19
C ALA A 23 4.13 -4.63 -12.83
N PRO A 24 4.59 -4.96 -11.61
CA PRO A 24 4.40 -6.32 -11.10
C PRO A 24 2.89 -6.60 -11.03
N ASP A 25 2.51 -7.84 -11.26
CA ASP A 25 1.14 -8.25 -11.00
C ASP A 25 0.92 -8.33 -9.49
N PHE A 26 0.40 -7.23 -8.92
CA PHE A 26 0.18 -7.14 -7.48
C PHE A 26 -0.85 -8.15 -7.01
N LYS A 27 -1.70 -8.69 -7.89
CA LYS A 27 -2.69 -9.71 -7.53
C LYS A 27 -2.07 -11.08 -7.31
N THR A 28 -0.87 -11.34 -7.84
CA THR A 28 -0.22 -12.65 -7.78
C THR A 28 1.10 -12.64 -7.04
N VAL A 29 1.86 -11.53 -7.07
CA VAL A 29 3.22 -11.45 -6.51
C VAL A 29 3.22 -11.29 -4.98
N TYR A 30 2.27 -10.54 -4.42
CA TYR A 30 2.24 -10.19 -3.00
C TYR A 30 0.98 -10.71 -2.32
N THR A 31 0.79 -12.02 -2.30
CA THR A 31 -0.46 -12.66 -1.89
C THR A 31 -0.43 -13.28 -0.50
N ASN A 32 0.72 -13.26 0.19
CA ASN A 32 0.88 -13.99 1.44
C ASN A 32 0.24 -13.24 2.63
N PRO A 33 -0.89 -13.71 3.18
CA PRO A 33 -1.61 -13.01 4.24
C PRO A 33 -0.82 -12.95 5.57
N ALA A 34 0.10 -13.88 5.80
CA ALA A 34 0.90 -13.90 7.03
C ALA A 34 2.02 -12.85 7.04
N PHE A 35 2.39 -12.31 5.87
CA PHE A 35 3.48 -11.33 5.76
C PHE A 35 3.02 -10.01 5.16
N PHE A 36 2.38 -10.06 3.99
CA PHE A 36 1.86 -8.91 3.27
C PHE A 36 1.01 -9.38 2.10
N ASN A 37 -0.28 -9.06 2.13
CA ASN A 37 -1.22 -9.31 1.05
C ASN A 37 -1.72 -7.97 0.46
N THR A 38 -1.42 -7.73 -0.81
CA THR A 38 -1.78 -6.51 -1.54
C THR A 38 -3.27 -6.37 -1.80
N GLU A 39 -4.04 -7.45 -1.96
CA GLU A 39 -5.51 -7.38 -2.04
C GLU A 39 -6.09 -6.73 -0.78
N ILE A 40 -5.50 -7.03 0.38
CA ILE A 40 -5.90 -6.47 1.66
C ILE A 40 -5.29 -5.07 1.86
N ALA A 41 -4.01 -4.89 1.53
CA ALA A 41 -3.29 -3.64 1.78
C ALA A 41 -3.71 -2.49 0.86
N PHE A 42 -4.19 -2.79 -0.36
CA PHE A 42 -4.68 -1.79 -1.30
C PHE A 42 -6.15 -1.44 -1.02
N ASN A 43 -6.87 -2.32 -0.32
CA ASN A 43 -8.20 -2.03 0.20
C ASN A 43 -8.10 -1.10 1.42
N ARG A 44 -8.47 0.17 1.25
CA ARG A 44 -8.31 1.18 2.31
C ARG A 44 -9.09 0.84 3.58
N ALA A 45 -10.30 0.30 3.43
CA ALA A 45 -11.15 -0.02 4.58
C ALA A 45 -10.56 -1.17 5.40
N GLN A 46 -10.11 -2.24 4.72
CA GLN A 46 -9.51 -3.39 5.39
C GLN A 46 -8.16 -3.05 6.01
N TRP A 47 -7.29 -2.37 5.28
CA TRP A 47 -5.94 -2.05 5.76
C TRP A 47 -5.92 -1.22 7.04
N ARG A 48 -6.92 -0.34 7.22
CA ARG A 48 -7.05 0.47 8.43
C ARG A 48 -7.51 -0.31 9.66
N SER A 49 -7.98 -1.54 9.50
CA SER A 49 -8.37 -2.38 10.64
C SER A 49 -7.13 -2.82 11.44
N PRO A 50 -7.06 -2.57 12.76
CA PRO A 50 -5.99 -3.07 13.61
C PRO A 50 -5.81 -4.59 13.52
N ASP A 51 -6.90 -5.34 13.37
CA ASP A 51 -6.87 -6.80 13.24
C ASP A 51 -6.12 -7.27 11.96
N VAL A 52 -5.97 -6.37 10.99
CA VAL A 52 -5.29 -6.63 9.71
C VAL A 52 -3.84 -6.18 9.75
N HIS A 53 -3.58 -4.94 10.17
CA HIS A 53 -2.22 -4.36 10.07
C HIS A 53 -1.36 -4.54 11.31
N MET A 54 -1.90 -4.95 12.45
CA MET A 54 -1.07 -5.23 13.64
C MET A 54 -0.31 -6.57 13.53
N PRO A 55 -0.90 -7.68 13.01
CA PRO A 55 -0.21 -8.97 12.91
C PRO A 55 0.99 -8.98 11.94
N ILE A 56 1.05 -8.05 11.00
CA ILE A 56 2.14 -7.92 10.01
C ILE A 56 3.37 -7.16 10.53
N LEU A 57 3.27 -6.57 11.72
CA LEU A 57 4.36 -5.84 12.34
C LEU A 57 5.46 -6.83 12.74
N LYS A 58 6.70 -6.51 12.39
CA LYS A 58 7.87 -7.23 12.85
C LYS A 58 8.28 -6.74 14.23
N ASP A 59 9.14 -7.53 14.88
CA ASP A 59 9.78 -7.15 16.13
C ASP A 59 10.42 -5.75 15.99
N GLY A 60 10.12 -4.88 16.95
CA GLY A 60 10.60 -3.50 16.97
C GLY A 60 9.85 -2.54 16.06
N GLU A 61 8.78 -2.93 15.35
CA GLU A 61 7.97 -2.01 14.53
C GLU A 61 6.72 -1.47 15.24
N ASN A 62 6.34 -2.13 16.33
CA ASN A 62 5.20 -1.72 17.15
C ASN A 62 5.55 -0.51 18.02
N TYR A 63 5.64 0.67 17.41
CA TYR A 63 5.86 1.96 18.09
C TYR A 63 5.09 3.07 17.38
N SER A 64 4.93 4.23 18.01
CA SER A 64 4.18 5.36 17.46
C SER A 64 5.08 6.29 16.61
N ALA A 65 4.48 7.24 15.87
CA ALA A 65 5.24 8.21 15.09
C ALA A 65 6.23 9.04 15.93
N ASN A 66 5.81 9.41 17.14
CA ASN A 66 6.48 10.41 17.99
C ASN A 66 7.16 9.83 19.23
N ALA A 67 7.11 8.51 19.44
CA ALA A 67 7.76 7.86 20.58
C ALA A 67 8.26 6.46 20.20
N GLN A 68 9.42 6.08 20.72
CA GLN A 68 9.97 4.73 20.57
C GLN A 68 9.36 3.72 21.56
N ASN A 69 8.38 4.14 22.37
CA ASN A 69 7.69 3.24 23.29
C ASN A 69 7.00 2.12 22.50
N SER A 70 7.34 0.89 22.84
CA SER A 70 6.75 -0.31 22.24
C SER A 70 5.27 -0.41 22.57
N GLY A 71 4.47 -0.96 21.65
CA GLY A 71 3.04 -1.22 21.87
C GLY A 71 2.10 -0.11 21.43
N LEU A 72 2.61 0.96 20.80
CA LEU A 72 1.84 2.15 20.45
C LEU A 72 1.71 2.37 18.93
N TYR A 73 1.87 1.32 18.12
CA TYR A 73 1.56 1.45 16.69
C TYR A 73 0.07 1.72 16.50
N TYR A 74 -0.23 2.72 15.68
CA TYR A 74 -1.55 2.91 15.10
C TYR A 74 -1.39 3.55 13.73
N MET A 75 -2.31 3.22 12.82
CA MET A 75 -2.31 3.81 11.48
C MET A 75 -2.93 5.20 11.53
N GLN A 76 -2.17 6.20 11.10
CA GLN A 76 -2.63 7.59 11.03
C GLN A 76 -3.73 7.74 9.98
N PRO A 77 -4.77 8.54 10.23
CA PRO A 77 -5.86 8.73 9.29
C PRO A 77 -5.46 9.42 7.98
N GLU A 78 -4.37 10.19 8.00
CA GLU A 78 -3.80 10.94 6.87
C GLU A 78 -3.06 10.05 5.87
N HIS A 79 -2.76 8.79 6.23
CA HIS A 79 -2.09 7.86 5.33
C HIS A 79 -2.87 7.71 4.02
N THR A 80 -2.16 7.90 2.92
CA THR A 80 -2.67 7.72 1.55
C THR A 80 -1.63 7.03 0.70
N MET A 81 -2.08 6.46 -0.40
CA MET A 81 -1.24 5.77 -1.36
C MET A 81 -1.47 6.33 -2.76
N GLN A 82 -0.38 6.51 -3.50
CA GLN A 82 -0.39 6.87 -4.90
C GLN A 82 0.42 5.83 -5.68
N ILE A 83 -0.13 5.38 -6.80
CA ILE A 83 0.57 4.52 -7.75
C ILE A 83 0.79 5.36 -9.00
N ARG A 84 2.04 5.49 -9.44
CA ARG A 84 2.42 6.24 -10.63
C ARG A 84 2.96 5.28 -11.67
N THR A 85 2.60 5.48 -12.93
CA THR A 85 3.19 4.80 -14.09
C THR A 85 3.56 5.82 -15.15
N THR A 86 4.55 5.51 -16.00
CA THR A 86 4.95 6.34 -17.14
C THR A 86 4.51 5.76 -18.49
N VAL A 87 3.75 4.66 -18.49
CA VAL A 87 3.20 4.09 -19.72
C VAL A 87 2.12 5.00 -20.29
N THR A 88 2.13 5.19 -21.60
CA THR A 88 1.25 6.15 -22.31
C THR A 88 0.36 5.49 -23.35
N SER A 89 0.66 4.27 -23.80
CA SER A 89 -0.25 3.55 -24.69
C SER A 89 -1.46 3.03 -23.94
N GLU A 90 -2.63 3.12 -24.57
CA GLU A 90 -3.89 2.67 -23.96
C GLU A 90 -3.82 1.21 -23.51
N GLU A 91 -3.26 0.34 -24.34
CA GLU A 91 -3.06 -1.08 -24.02
C GLU A 91 -2.19 -1.28 -22.77
N ALA A 92 -1.07 -0.56 -22.65
CA ALA A 92 -0.20 -0.67 -21.49
C ALA A 92 -0.84 -0.07 -20.22
N VAL A 93 -1.63 1.00 -20.35
CA VAL A 93 -2.40 1.55 -19.23
C VAL A 93 -3.40 0.51 -18.73
N GLN A 94 -4.17 -0.12 -19.62
CA GLN A 94 -5.13 -1.16 -19.24
C GLN A 94 -4.44 -2.38 -18.61
N ASP A 95 -3.30 -2.81 -19.15
CA ASP A 95 -2.49 -3.89 -18.57
C ASP A 95 -2.05 -3.55 -17.13
N VAL A 96 -1.54 -2.34 -16.89
CA VAL A 96 -1.16 -1.89 -15.54
C VAL A 96 -2.37 -1.85 -14.59
N LEU A 97 -3.49 -1.27 -15.02
CA LEU A 97 -4.71 -1.18 -14.20
C LEU A 97 -5.24 -2.58 -13.85
N SER A 98 -5.16 -3.54 -14.76
CA SER A 98 -5.61 -4.92 -14.54
C SER A 98 -4.82 -5.65 -13.45
N LYS A 99 -3.58 -5.20 -13.19
CA LYS A 99 -2.64 -5.77 -12.21
C LYS A 99 -2.74 -5.14 -10.82
N ILE A 100 -3.56 -4.11 -10.64
CA ILE A 100 -3.74 -3.41 -9.35
C ILE A 100 -4.99 -3.96 -8.63
N PRO A 101 -4.84 -4.54 -7.42
CA PRO A 101 -5.95 -4.92 -6.57
C PRO A 101 -6.82 -3.73 -6.16
N CYS A 102 -8.11 -3.98 -5.99
CA CYS A 102 -9.09 -2.98 -5.53
C CYS A 102 -9.01 -1.64 -6.30
N ILE A 103 -8.73 -1.69 -7.60
CA ILE A 103 -8.50 -0.49 -8.43
C ILE A 103 -9.69 0.48 -8.40
N GLU A 104 -10.90 -0.03 -8.17
CA GLU A 104 -12.12 0.75 -8.00
C GLU A 104 -12.11 1.71 -6.79
N GLN A 105 -11.22 1.47 -5.81
CA GLN A 105 -11.03 2.37 -4.66
C GLN A 105 -10.05 3.52 -4.97
N PHE A 106 -9.38 3.50 -6.12
CA PHE A 106 -8.44 4.52 -6.53
C PHE A 106 -9.12 5.55 -7.43
N LYS A 107 -8.70 6.81 -7.28
CA LYS A 107 -8.97 7.83 -8.29
C LYS A 107 -7.89 7.73 -9.36
N CYS A 108 -8.25 7.25 -10.55
CA CYS A 108 -7.36 7.25 -11.71
C CYS A 108 -7.27 8.66 -12.30
N ILE A 109 -6.05 9.14 -12.55
CA ILE A 109 -5.78 10.44 -13.19
C ILE A 109 -4.74 10.19 -14.28
N ILE A 110 -5.10 10.52 -15.51
CA ILE A 110 -4.18 10.53 -16.65
C ILE A 110 -3.72 11.97 -16.84
N ILE A 111 -2.41 12.19 -16.85
CA ILE A 111 -1.79 13.51 -17.02
C ILE A 111 -1.14 13.50 -18.41
N GLU A 112 -1.62 14.39 -19.28
CA GLU A 112 -1.09 14.64 -20.62
C GLU A 112 0.04 15.68 -20.61
#